data_AF-A0A7Y2HC28-F1
#
_entry.id   AF-A0A7Y2HC28-F1
#
_cell.length_a   1.000
_cell.length_b   1.000
_cell.length_c   1.000
_cell.angle_alpha   90.00
_cell.angle_beta   90.00
_cell.angle_gamma   90.00
#
_symmetry.space_group_name_H-M   'P 1'
#
loop_
_entity.id
_entity.type
_entity.pdbx_description
1 polymer ?
#
loop_
_entity_poly.entity_id
_entity_poly.type
_entity_poly.pdbx_seq_one_letter_code
_entity_poly.pdbx_strand_id
1 'polypeptide(L)'
;MNPINIESFIKGKYAALLVLMVLAFSLLYTSCYKESFITTSGAGLEFSLDTLRFDTVFTEVGSATRFFKVYNPHDESIRISKITFTDPEQPFFRLNIDGFPTDEIEGLEIRPNDSLYVFAEVSIDPDAPVSISPFVIEQLLKFETNGKEQQVLLEAWGQNANYLPSRFSQNEIAVLSCNSGEVRWDDPRPYVIYGTLLIDSCTLVWPEGTRIFVHGGVANNDFGVYNDGVILVLEKGRIRSEGTLASPVIVQDDRLESDYTGVWGGIRITPGSKGHTFTHTQIQNSIVGIAADSASQLTLDKVTINATSGIGLFARNASITATNCLFYDNGTQSVALTYGGDYQFDYCTLSSFGNDGDALLANNFYCSDPLCLEEVRVSPLQMNLRNCIMVGSSGDEIA
;
A
#
# COMPACT_ATOMS: atom_id res chain seq x y z
N MET A 1 -74.46 -45.18 -20.66
CA MET A 1 -73.21 -44.67 -20.04
C MET A 1 -72.34 -45.87 -19.75
N ASN A 2 -71.29 -46.12 -20.53
CA ASN A 2 -70.35 -47.20 -20.22
C ASN A 2 -69.50 -46.77 -19.00
N PRO A 3 -69.37 -47.62 -17.97
CA PRO A 3 -68.52 -47.31 -16.84
C PRO A 3 -67.07 -47.29 -17.32
N ILE A 4 -66.44 -46.12 -17.23
CA ILE A 4 -64.99 -45.99 -17.42
C ILE A 4 -64.35 -46.90 -16.38
N ASN A 5 -63.56 -47.87 -16.82
CA ASN A 5 -62.90 -48.84 -15.96
C ASN A 5 -61.73 -48.14 -15.25
N ILE A 6 -62.03 -47.53 -14.10
CA ILE A 6 -61.10 -46.70 -13.32
C ILE A 6 -59.84 -47.49 -12.91
N GLU A 7 -59.94 -48.81 -12.70
CA GLU A 7 -58.78 -49.64 -12.34
C GLU A 7 -57.73 -49.75 -13.46
N SER A 8 -58.14 -49.81 -14.73
CA SER A 8 -57.18 -49.89 -15.84
C SER A 8 -56.46 -48.55 -16.07
N PHE A 9 -57.14 -47.44 -15.79
CA PHE A 9 -56.57 -46.10 -15.90
C PHE A 9 -55.56 -45.81 -14.78
N ILE A 10 -55.82 -46.29 -13.56
CA ILE A 10 -54.94 -46.16 -12.41
C ILE A 10 -53.66 -47.02 -12.59
N LYS A 11 -53.79 -48.27 -13.04
CA LYS A 11 -52.64 -49.15 -13.32
C LYS A 11 -51.73 -48.61 -14.43
N GLY A 12 -52.30 -47.98 -15.47
CA GLY A 12 -51.53 -47.34 -16.53
C GLY A 12 -50.70 -46.14 -16.06
N LYS A 13 -51.24 -45.34 -15.12
CA LYS A 13 -50.53 -44.20 -14.53
C LYS A 13 -49.36 -44.65 -13.63
N TYR A 14 -49.54 -45.68 -12.81
CA TYR A 14 -48.45 -46.22 -11.98
C TYR A 14 -47.37 -46.90 -12.82
N ALA A 15 -47.74 -47.59 -13.90
CA ALA A 15 -46.78 -48.17 -14.84
C ALA A 15 -45.97 -47.07 -15.55
N ALA A 16 -46.61 -45.99 -16.00
CA ALA A 16 -45.94 -44.85 -16.61
C ALA A 16 -45.01 -44.14 -15.61
N LEU A 17 -45.43 -43.96 -14.35
CA LEU A 17 -44.61 -43.36 -13.29
C LEU A 17 -43.38 -44.22 -12.98
N LEU A 18 -43.53 -45.55 -12.95
CA LEU A 18 -42.45 -46.48 -12.68
C LEU A 18 -41.44 -46.53 -13.84
N VAL A 19 -41.91 -46.45 -15.10
CA VAL A 19 -41.03 -46.31 -16.28
C VAL A 19 -40.26 -44.98 -16.24
N LEU A 20 -40.91 -43.87 -15.89
CA LEU A 20 -40.26 -42.55 -15.75
C LEU A 20 -39.22 -42.55 -14.62
N MET A 21 -39.50 -43.23 -13.50
CA MET A 21 -38.58 -43.34 -12.37
C MET A 21 -37.36 -44.21 -12.75
N VAL A 22 -37.55 -45.30 -13.48
CA VAL A 22 -36.45 -46.13 -14.01
C VAL A 22 -35.62 -45.38 -15.05
N LEU A 23 -36.26 -44.60 -15.94
CA LEU A 23 -35.55 -43.75 -16.91
C LEU A 23 -34.72 -42.66 -16.20
N ALA A 24 -35.32 -41.98 -15.21
CA ALA A 24 -34.63 -40.98 -14.41
C ALA A 24 -33.45 -41.59 -13.62
N PHE A 25 -33.62 -42.80 -13.07
CA PHE A 25 -32.55 -43.52 -12.38
C PHE A 25 -31.45 -43.99 -13.35
N SER A 26 -31.79 -44.34 -14.59
CA SER A 26 -30.82 -44.71 -15.63
C SER A 26 -29.96 -43.53 -16.10
N LEU A 27 -30.51 -42.30 -16.07
CA LEU A 27 -29.77 -41.06 -16.37
C LEU A 27 -28.76 -40.69 -15.26
N LEU A 28 -28.89 -41.26 -14.06
CA LEU A 28 -27.93 -41.06 -12.97
C LEU A 28 -26.67 -41.95 -13.10
N TYR A 29 -26.70 -42.99 -13.94
CA TYR A 29 -25.56 -43.89 -14.16
C TYR A 29 -24.59 -43.43 -15.27
N THR A 30 -24.90 -42.35 -15.99
CA THR A 30 -24.06 -41.86 -17.09
C THR A 30 -23.04 -40.80 -16.68
N SER A 31 -22.91 -40.46 -15.39
CA SER A 31 -21.96 -39.41 -14.93
C SER A 31 -20.55 -39.94 -14.63
N CYS A 32 -20.09 -40.97 -15.33
CA CYS A 32 -18.70 -41.44 -15.23
C CYS A 32 -17.83 -40.63 -16.20
N TYR A 33 -17.42 -39.43 -15.80
CA TYR A 33 -16.41 -38.67 -16.51
C TYR A 33 -15.07 -39.37 -16.30
N LYS A 34 -14.49 -39.95 -17.36
CA LYS A 34 -13.10 -40.43 -17.32
C LYS A 34 -12.19 -39.24 -17.55
N GLU A 35 -11.51 -38.82 -16.50
CA GLU A 35 -10.49 -37.78 -16.60
C GLU A 35 -9.31 -38.30 -17.43
N SER A 36 -8.96 -37.57 -18.49
CA SER A 36 -7.81 -37.88 -19.34
C SER A 36 -6.68 -36.89 -19.05
N PHE A 37 -5.45 -37.42 -19.03
CA PHE A 37 -4.25 -36.64 -18.79
C PHE A 37 -3.40 -36.57 -20.05
N ILE A 38 -2.90 -35.38 -20.35
CA ILE A 38 -1.89 -35.22 -21.38
C ILE A 38 -0.61 -35.90 -20.91
N THR A 39 -0.19 -36.93 -21.64
CA THR A 39 1.04 -37.72 -21.36
C THR A 39 2.08 -37.55 -22.47
N THR A 40 1.78 -36.72 -23.47
CA THR A 40 2.66 -36.42 -24.60
C THR A 40 3.94 -35.75 -24.08
N SER A 41 5.09 -36.37 -24.38
CA SER A 41 6.39 -35.79 -24.04
C SER A 41 6.56 -34.41 -24.69
N GLY A 42 6.95 -33.42 -23.90
CA GLY A 42 7.14 -32.03 -24.35
C GLY A 42 5.91 -31.13 -24.29
N ALA A 43 4.73 -31.66 -23.92
CA ALA A 43 3.59 -30.81 -23.55
C ALA A 43 3.96 -29.95 -22.34
N GLY A 44 3.82 -28.64 -22.46
CA GLY A 44 4.25 -27.69 -21.45
C GLY A 44 3.13 -26.79 -20.95
N LEU A 45 3.48 -26.01 -19.95
CA LEU A 45 2.65 -25.00 -19.30
C LEU A 45 2.87 -23.63 -19.96
N GLU A 46 1.90 -22.75 -19.81
CA GLU A 46 2.05 -21.32 -20.09
C GLU A 46 2.07 -20.52 -18.79
N PHE A 47 2.89 -19.48 -18.72
CA PHE A 47 3.01 -18.63 -17.53
C PHE A 47 2.52 -17.22 -17.84
N SER A 48 1.86 -16.56 -16.89
CA SER A 48 1.44 -15.16 -17.06
C SER A 48 2.62 -14.19 -17.15
N LEU A 49 3.81 -14.61 -16.69
CA LEU A 49 5.05 -13.85 -16.71
C LEU A 49 6.26 -14.79 -16.73
N ASP A 50 7.42 -14.26 -17.11
CA ASP A 50 8.72 -14.93 -17.05
C ASP A 50 9.47 -14.62 -15.75
N THR A 51 9.25 -13.43 -15.19
CA THR A 51 9.91 -12.91 -13.99
C THR A 51 8.90 -12.28 -13.03
N LEU A 52 8.87 -12.77 -11.79
CA LEU A 52 8.14 -12.16 -10.68
C LEU A 52 9.09 -11.26 -9.88
N ARG A 53 8.85 -9.95 -9.92
CA ARG A 53 9.74 -8.96 -9.29
C ARG A 53 9.17 -8.38 -8.02
N PHE A 54 10.02 -8.26 -7.01
CA PHE A 54 9.79 -7.49 -5.80
C PHE A 54 10.72 -6.29 -5.82
N ASP A 55 10.15 -5.08 -5.76
CA ASP A 55 10.93 -3.86 -5.60
C ASP A 55 11.55 -3.82 -4.18
N THR A 56 12.30 -2.76 -3.86
CA THR A 56 13.04 -2.56 -2.62
C THR A 56 12.29 -3.13 -1.40
N VAL A 57 12.79 -4.26 -0.91
CA VAL A 57 12.32 -4.95 0.28
C VAL A 57 13.31 -4.62 1.39
N PHE A 58 12.84 -3.93 2.42
CA PHE A 58 13.65 -3.71 3.60
C PHE A 58 13.82 -5.02 4.36
N THR A 59 15.00 -5.25 4.91
CA THR A 59 15.26 -6.46 5.68
C THR A 59 14.23 -6.64 6.82
N GLU A 60 13.66 -7.84 6.97
CA GLU A 60 12.61 -8.21 7.96
C GLU A 60 11.20 -7.65 7.81
N VAL A 61 10.98 -6.59 7.02
CA VAL A 61 9.61 -6.25 6.59
C VAL A 61 9.31 -7.19 5.43
N GLY A 62 8.48 -8.21 5.67
CA GLY A 62 8.03 -9.11 4.61
C GLY A 62 7.46 -8.29 3.45
N SER A 63 7.78 -8.67 2.22
CA SER A 63 7.26 -7.97 1.04
C SER A 63 5.73 -8.06 0.96
N ALA A 64 5.11 -7.24 0.13
CA ALA A 64 3.76 -7.57 -0.34
C ALA A 64 3.75 -8.96 -1.02
N THR A 65 2.64 -9.68 -0.89
CA THR A 65 2.41 -10.92 -1.62
C THR A 65 2.23 -10.62 -3.11
N ARG A 66 3.10 -11.16 -3.96
CA ARG A 66 2.96 -11.10 -5.42
C ARG A 66 2.52 -12.46 -5.94
N PHE A 67 1.93 -12.51 -7.13
CA PHE A 67 1.52 -13.77 -7.72
C PHE A 67 1.71 -13.79 -9.23
N PHE A 68 1.77 -15.01 -9.76
CA PHE A 68 1.61 -15.29 -11.17
C PHE A 68 0.69 -16.50 -11.37
N LYS A 69 0.22 -16.66 -12.60
CA LYS A 69 -0.60 -17.81 -12.98
C LYS A 69 0.18 -18.77 -13.83
N VAL A 70 -0.11 -20.04 -13.63
CA VAL A 70 0.36 -21.15 -14.45
C VAL A 70 -0.84 -21.75 -15.12
N TYR A 71 -0.82 -21.80 -16.45
CA TYR A 71 -1.93 -22.22 -17.28
C TYR A 71 -1.67 -23.58 -17.89
N ASN A 72 -2.74 -24.37 -17.96
CA ASN A 72 -2.84 -25.49 -18.86
C ASN A 72 -3.53 -25.05 -20.16
N PRO A 73 -2.78 -24.81 -21.25
CA PRO A 73 -3.39 -24.39 -22.52
C PRO A 73 -4.02 -25.56 -23.31
N HIS A 74 -4.02 -26.76 -22.75
CA HIS A 74 -4.49 -27.97 -23.45
C HIS A 74 -5.93 -28.34 -23.06
N ASP A 75 -6.58 -29.10 -23.94
CA ASP A 75 -7.95 -29.60 -23.75
C ASP A 75 -8.02 -30.86 -22.85
N GLU A 76 -6.90 -31.31 -22.30
CA GLU A 76 -6.79 -32.43 -21.36
C GLU A 76 -6.12 -31.98 -20.07
N SER A 77 -6.38 -32.65 -18.94
CA SER A 77 -5.74 -32.32 -17.66
C SER A 77 -4.23 -32.52 -17.77
N ILE A 78 -3.44 -31.63 -17.17
CA ILE A 78 -1.98 -31.75 -17.11
C ILE A 78 -1.54 -31.92 -15.66
N ARG A 79 -0.58 -32.82 -15.43
CA ARG A 79 0.01 -33.05 -14.12
C ARG A 79 1.44 -32.54 -14.08
N ILE A 80 1.69 -31.58 -13.21
CA ILE A 80 3.02 -31.10 -12.86
C ILE A 80 3.63 -32.12 -11.92
N SER A 81 4.75 -32.74 -12.33
CA SER A 81 5.41 -33.75 -11.50
C SER A 81 6.02 -33.11 -10.26
N LYS A 82 6.66 -31.94 -10.43
CA LYS A 82 7.31 -31.22 -9.34
C LYS A 82 7.38 -29.72 -9.58
N ILE A 83 7.16 -28.96 -8.52
CA ILE A 83 7.47 -27.53 -8.43
C ILE A 83 8.46 -27.37 -7.27
N THR A 84 9.63 -26.80 -7.52
CA THR A 84 10.68 -26.61 -6.50
C THR A 84 11.67 -25.53 -6.93
N PHE A 85 12.40 -24.94 -5.98
CA PHE A 85 13.49 -24.04 -6.30
C PHE A 85 14.72 -24.80 -6.83
N THR A 86 15.50 -24.12 -7.68
CA THR A 86 16.78 -24.67 -8.16
C THR A 86 17.80 -24.88 -7.03
N ASP A 87 17.76 -24.02 -6.01
CA ASP A 87 18.58 -24.12 -4.80
C ASP A 87 17.67 -24.04 -3.56
N PRO A 88 17.12 -25.19 -3.10
CA PRO A 88 16.13 -25.23 -2.03
C PRO A 88 16.74 -25.04 -0.63
N GLU A 89 18.07 -25.00 -0.48
CA GLU A 89 18.72 -24.92 0.83
C GLU A 89 18.77 -23.49 1.39
N GLN A 90 18.42 -22.47 0.60
CA GLN A 90 18.30 -21.06 1.05
C GLN A 90 17.06 -20.37 0.45
N PRO A 91 15.84 -20.68 0.93
CA PRO A 91 14.63 -20.04 0.41
C PRO A 91 14.55 -18.60 0.95
N PHE A 92 14.81 -17.62 0.08
CA PHE A 92 14.49 -16.21 0.35
C PHE A 92 12.99 -15.94 0.12
N PHE A 93 12.39 -16.72 -0.77
CA PHE A 93 10.98 -16.66 -1.11
C PHE A 93 10.20 -17.75 -0.39
N ARG A 94 9.04 -17.38 0.16
CA ARG A 94 8.03 -18.29 0.69
C ARG A 94 6.89 -18.39 -0.32
N LEU A 95 6.49 -19.62 -0.63
CA LEU A 95 5.45 -19.85 -1.63
C LEU A 95 4.12 -20.31 -1.03
N ASN A 96 3.03 -19.91 -1.67
CA ASN A 96 1.74 -20.58 -1.57
C ASN A 96 1.29 -20.96 -2.99
N ILE A 97 1.23 -22.27 -3.25
CA ILE A 97 0.92 -22.84 -4.55
C ILE A 97 -0.50 -23.38 -4.50
N ASP A 98 -1.43 -22.73 -5.19
CA ASP A 98 -2.85 -23.09 -5.27
C ASP A 98 -3.53 -23.36 -3.91
N GLY A 99 -3.18 -22.56 -2.89
CA GLY A 99 -3.69 -22.68 -1.52
C GLY A 99 -2.79 -23.47 -0.58
N PHE A 100 -1.74 -24.13 -1.06
CA PHE A 100 -0.80 -24.88 -0.24
C PHE A 100 0.44 -24.04 0.10
N PRO A 101 0.66 -23.65 1.37
CA PRO A 101 1.88 -22.95 1.78
C PRO A 101 3.05 -23.95 1.82
N THR A 102 3.86 -23.99 0.76
CA THR A 102 4.99 -24.93 0.62
C THR A 102 5.97 -24.43 -0.44
N ASP A 103 7.27 -24.63 -0.21
CA ASP A 103 8.32 -24.30 -1.17
C ASP A 103 8.57 -25.42 -2.20
N GLU A 104 7.97 -26.59 -1.96
CA GLU A 104 7.99 -27.75 -2.86
C GLU A 104 6.62 -28.44 -2.88
N ILE A 105 6.15 -28.80 -4.08
CA ILE A 105 4.94 -29.61 -4.25
C ILE A 105 5.09 -30.57 -5.42
N GLU A 106 4.51 -31.76 -5.28
CA GLU A 106 4.56 -32.82 -6.29
C GLU A 106 3.14 -33.24 -6.70
N GLY A 107 3.00 -33.67 -7.95
CA GLY A 107 1.77 -34.28 -8.46
C GLY A 107 0.57 -33.32 -8.56
N LEU A 108 0.81 -32.03 -8.79
CA LEU A 108 -0.23 -31.02 -8.89
C LEU A 108 -0.93 -31.08 -10.26
N GLU A 109 -2.26 -31.00 -10.28
CA GLU A 109 -3.06 -31.17 -11.50
C GLU A 109 -3.75 -29.86 -11.89
N ILE A 110 -3.71 -29.53 -13.18
CA ILE A 110 -4.46 -28.40 -13.74
C ILE A 110 -5.44 -28.96 -14.78
N ARG A 111 -6.72 -28.61 -14.63
CA ARG A 111 -7.79 -29.03 -15.54
C ARG A 111 -7.63 -28.43 -16.95
N PRO A 112 -8.35 -28.97 -17.96
CA PRO A 112 -8.32 -28.42 -19.31
C PRO A 112 -8.63 -26.92 -19.35
N ASN A 113 -7.82 -26.15 -20.06
CA ASN A 113 -7.99 -24.70 -20.23
C ASN A 113 -8.14 -23.93 -18.90
N ASP A 114 -7.54 -24.44 -17.83
CA ASP A 114 -7.61 -23.86 -16.48
C ASP A 114 -6.24 -23.34 -16.03
N SER A 115 -6.19 -22.74 -14.85
CA SER A 115 -4.98 -22.17 -14.25
C SER A 115 -4.93 -22.39 -12.75
N LEU A 116 -3.72 -22.34 -12.21
CA LEU A 116 -3.48 -22.21 -10.78
C LEU A 116 -2.79 -20.89 -10.44
N TYR A 117 -2.82 -20.53 -9.17
CA TYR A 117 -2.07 -19.39 -8.63
C TYR A 117 -0.79 -19.85 -7.94
N VAL A 118 0.29 -19.11 -8.14
CA VAL A 118 1.50 -19.18 -7.32
C VAL A 118 1.68 -17.82 -6.66
N PHE A 119 1.44 -17.76 -5.36
CA PHE A 119 1.74 -16.59 -4.54
C PHE A 119 3.14 -16.73 -3.96
N ALA A 120 3.86 -15.62 -3.92
CA ALA A 120 5.19 -15.54 -3.35
C ALA A 120 5.33 -14.29 -2.48
N GLU A 121 6.08 -14.44 -1.40
CA GLU A 121 6.58 -13.36 -0.55
C GLU A 121 8.07 -13.54 -0.38
N VAL A 122 8.81 -12.44 -0.21
CA VAL A 122 10.23 -12.49 0.14
C VAL A 122 10.43 -11.95 1.56
N SER A 123 11.29 -12.62 2.31
CA SER A 123 11.76 -12.15 3.61
C SER A 123 13.28 -12.18 3.60
N ILE A 124 13.89 -11.03 3.85
CA ILE A 124 15.34 -10.88 3.76
C ILE A 124 15.95 -10.85 5.15
N ASP A 125 17.02 -11.64 5.34
CA ASP A 125 17.78 -11.71 6.58
C ASP A 125 18.43 -10.35 6.91
N PRO A 126 18.15 -9.75 8.08
CA PRO A 126 18.71 -8.48 8.52
C PRO A 126 20.20 -8.48 8.80
N ASP A 127 20.79 -9.66 9.07
CA ASP A 127 22.18 -9.79 9.48
C ASP A 127 23.13 -9.92 8.27
N ALA A 128 22.58 -9.81 7.06
CA ALA A 128 23.33 -9.75 5.82
C ALA A 128 24.32 -8.55 5.83
N PRO A 129 25.61 -8.74 5.43
CA PRO A 129 26.62 -7.68 5.52
C PRO A 129 26.21 -6.39 4.81
N VAL A 130 26.40 -5.24 5.47
CA VAL A 130 26.08 -3.91 4.89
C VAL A 130 26.81 -3.63 3.58
N SER A 131 27.97 -4.27 3.34
CA SER A 131 28.75 -4.12 2.10
C SER A 131 28.08 -4.67 0.85
N ILE A 132 27.00 -5.45 0.97
CA ILE A 132 26.24 -5.97 -0.17
C ILE A 132 24.91 -5.23 -0.39
N SER A 133 24.56 -4.21 0.42
CA SER A 133 23.30 -3.47 0.29
C SER A 133 23.41 -2.27 -0.67
N PRO A 134 22.50 -2.08 -1.65
CA PRO A 134 21.39 -2.98 -1.99
C PRO A 134 21.86 -4.25 -2.70
N PHE A 135 21.27 -5.40 -2.37
CA PHE A 135 21.59 -6.68 -3.03
C PHE A 135 20.40 -7.18 -3.84
N VAL A 136 20.71 -7.88 -4.92
CA VAL A 136 19.71 -8.56 -5.75
C VAL A 136 19.68 -10.03 -5.36
N ILE A 137 18.50 -10.51 -4.99
CA ILE A 137 18.22 -11.92 -4.72
C ILE A 137 17.51 -12.48 -5.93
N GLU A 138 18.01 -13.60 -6.46
CA GLU A 138 17.41 -14.29 -7.60
C GLU A 138 17.24 -15.78 -7.26
N GLN A 139 16.03 -16.31 -7.45
CA GLN A 139 15.79 -17.76 -7.38
C GLN A 139 14.92 -18.20 -8.56
N LEU A 140 15.30 -19.32 -9.18
CA LEU A 140 14.53 -19.94 -10.26
C LEU A 140 13.59 -21.00 -9.67
N LEU A 141 12.29 -20.78 -9.84
CA LEU A 141 11.24 -21.75 -9.50
C LEU A 141 11.00 -22.65 -10.72
N LYS A 142 11.29 -23.94 -10.57
CA LYS A 142 11.21 -24.94 -11.64
C LYS A 142 9.87 -25.66 -11.65
N PHE A 143 9.41 -25.97 -12.84
CA PHE A 143 8.20 -26.74 -13.13
C PHE A 143 8.57 -27.92 -14.02
N GLU A 144 8.44 -29.12 -13.49
CA GLU A 144 8.63 -30.36 -14.25
C GLU A 144 7.28 -30.90 -14.71
N THR A 145 7.11 -31.15 -16.00
CA THR A 145 5.84 -31.64 -16.57
C THR A 145 6.13 -32.48 -17.82
N ASN A 146 5.68 -33.74 -17.85
CA ASN A 146 5.84 -34.65 -19.00
C ASN A 146 7.27 -34.71 -19.59
N GLY A 147 8.28 -34.65 -18.72
CA GLY A 147 9.71 -34.65 -19.10
C GLY A 147 10.24 -33.33 -19.66
N LYS A 148 9.44 -32.25 -19.62
CA LYS A 148 9.85 -30.88 -19.92
C LYS A 148 10.06 -30.11 -18.62
N GLU A 149 11.16 -29.37 -18.54
CA GLU A 149 11.45 -28.42 -17.48
C GLU A 149 11.16 -27.00 -17.99
N GLN A 150 10.41 -26.22 -17.22
CA GLN A 150 10.21 -24.79 -17.43
C GLN A 150 10.49 -24.05 -16.11
N GLN A 151 10.75 -22.76 -16.18
CA GLN A 151 11.14 -21.98 -15.00
C GLN A 151 10.56 -20.57 -15.04
N VAL A 152 10.34 -20.02 -13.85
CA VAL A 152 10.00 -18.61 -13.62
C VAL A 152 11.06 -18.03 -12.68
N LEU A 153 11.58 -16.85 -13.01
CA LEU A 153 12.55 -16.14 -12.18
C LEU A 153 11.81 -15.36 -11.09
N LEU A 154 12.19 -15.54 -9.84
CA LEU A 154 11.79 -14.67 -8.73
C LEU A 154 12.99 -13.78 -8.40
N GLU A 155 12.80 -12.47 -8.46
CA GLU A 155 13.85 -11.47 -8.23
C GLU A 155 13.39 -10.47 -7.16
N ALA A 156 14.27 -10.12 -6.22
CA ALA A 156 14.00 -9.13 -5.18
C ALA A 156 15.19 -8.22 -4.91
N TRP A 157 14.93 -6.94 -4.65
CA TRP A 157 15.95 -5.95 -4.28
C TRP A 157 15.95 -5.75 -2.77
N GLY A 158 16.96 -6.24 -2.05
CA GLY A 158 17.09 -6.06 -0.61
C GLY A 158 17.82 -4.78 -0.22
N GLN A 159 17.33 -4.05 0.79
CA GLN A 159 17.99 -2.87 1.33
C GLN A 159 18.04 -2.85 2.86
N ASN A 160 19.24 -2.67 3.42
CA ASN A 160 19.42 -2.46 4.86
C ASN A 160 18.97 -1.05 5.26
N ALA A 161 18.28 -0.93 6.40
CA ALA A 161 17.74 0.32 6.92
C ALA A 161 18.04 0.56 8.40
N ASN A 162 17.86 1.80 8.84
CA ASN A 162 17.84 2.21 10.24
C ASN A 162 16.41 2.19 10.75
N TYR A 163 16.06 1.17 11.55
CA TYR A 163 14.72 1.04 12.13
C TYR A 163 14.55 1.89 13.39
N LEU A 164 13.44 2.62 13.47
CA LEU A 164 13.08 3.45 14.62
C LEU A 164 11.69 3.09 15.15
N PRO A 165 11.52 2.84 16.46
CA PRO A 165 12.57 2.72 17.48
C PRO A 165 13.28 1.36 17.41
N SER A 166 12.59 0.35 16.89
CA SER A 166 13.13 -0.97 16.59
C SER A 166 12.29 -1.64 15.50
N ARG A 167 12.82 -2.69 14.90
CA ARG A 167 12.11 -3.50 13.89
C ARG A 167 10.93 -4.31 14.45
N PHE A 168 10.82 -4.41 15.79
CA PHE A 168 9.76 -5.18 16.47
C PHE A 168 8.64 -4.28 17.02
N SER A 169 8.73 -2.99 16.75
CA SER A 169 7.91 -1.96 17.38
C SER A 169 6.67 -1.57 16.58
N GLN A 170 6.11 -2.52 15.80
CA GLN A 170 4.85 -2.28 15.09
C GLN A 170 3.76 -1.90 16.11
N ASN A 171 2.98 -0.85 15.83
CA ASN A 171 1.98 -0.32 16.75
C ASN A 171 2.55 0.21 18.08
N GLU A 172 3.84 0.53 18.16
CA GLU A 172 4.45 1.20 19.32
C GLU A 172 4.73 2.67 19.04
N ILE A 173 4.92 3.42 20.13
CA ILE A 173 5.26 4.84 20.12
C ILE A 173 6.74 5.00 20.48
N ALA A 174 7.54 5.49 19.55
CA ALA A 174 8.91 5.95 19.78
C ALA A 174 8.93 7.40 20.23
N VAL A 175 9.78 7.74 21.20
CA VAL A 175 9.99 9.14 21.61
C VAL A 175 11.42 9.56 21.31
N LEU A 176 11.58 10.56 20.45
CA LEU A 176 12.83 11.26 20.20
C LEU A 176 12.87 12.55 21.05
N SER A 177 13.74 12.55 22.05
CA SER A 177 14.07 13.73 22.85
C SER A 177 15.60 13.90 22.88
N CYS A 178 16.06 15.14 22.74
CA CYS A 178 17.49 15.46 22.79
C CYS A 178 17.79 16.72 23.60
N ASN A 179 16.99 16.96 24.65
CA ASN A 179 17.15 18.10 25.57
C ASN A 179 17.23 19.47 24.85
N SER A 180 16.35 19.67 23.87
CA SER A 180 16.32 20.85 22.97
C SER A 180 17.55 21.00 22.08
N GLY A 181 18.36 19.95 21.94
CA GLY A 181 19.48 19.88 21.00
C GLY A 181 19.05 19.53 19.58
N GLU A 182 20.00 18.93 18.85
CA GLU A 182 19.83 18.49 17.47
C GLU A 182 20.21 17.00 17.35
N VAL A 183 19.40 16.24 16.63
CA VAL A 183 19.74 14.89 16.16
C VAL A 183 19.70 14.92 14.64
N ARG A 184 20.77 14.46 14.01
CA ARG A 184 20.90 14.42 12.56
C ARG A 184 20.84 12.98 12.07
N TRP A 185 20.07 12.77 11.00
CA TRP A 185 19.99 11.50 10.30
C TRP A 185 21.04 11.43 9.19
N ASP A 186 22.31 11.34 9.60
CA ASP A 186 23.49 11.37 8.70
C ASP A 186 23.93 9.98 8.20
N ASP A 187 23.24 8.89 8.55
CA ASP A 187 23.56 7.55 8.03
C ASP A 187 23.11 7.44 6.56
N PRO A 188 23.95 6.89 5.66
CA PRO A 188 23.61 6.76 4.25
C PRO A 188 22.50 5.75 3.97
N ARG A 189 22.21 4.84 4.91
CA ARG A 189 21.08 3.91 4.80
C ARG A 189 19.76 4.64 5.04
N PRO A 190 18.67 4.20 4.39
CA PRO A 190 17.35 4.75 4.67
C PRO A 190 16.94 4.56 6.13
N TYR A 191 16.03 5.41 6.60
CA TYR A 191 15.40 5.31 7.90
C TYR A 191 14.00 4.74 7.73
N VAL A 192 13.65 3.71 8.48
CA VAL A 192 12.30 3.12 8.50
C VAL A 192 11.70 3.37 9.87
N ILE A 193 10.62 4.13 9.91
CA ILE A 193 9.81 4.34 11.10
C ILE A 193 8.77 3.23 11.14
N TYR A 194 8.88 2.36 12.14
CA TYR A 194 7.96 1.24 12.33
C TYR A 194 7.09 1.56 13.55
N GLY A 195 5.89 2.08 13.28
CA GLY A 195 5.02 2.65 14.32
C GLY A 195 4.93 4.18 14.25
N THR A 196 4.74 4.81 15.42
CA THR A 196 4.61 6.26 15.54
C THR A 196 5.87 6.89 16.15
N LEU A 197 6.42 7.92 15.51
CA LEU A 197 7.55 8.69 16.01
C LEU A 197 7.09 10.03 16.62
N LEU A 198 7.25 10.18 17.94
CA LEU A 198 7.05 11.42 18.67
C LEU A 198 8.36 12.19 18.77
N ILE A 199 8.40 13.40 18.23
CA ILE A 199 9.52 14.33 18.38
C ILE A 199 9.14 15.33 19.47
N ASP A 200 9.70 15.16 20.68
CA ASP A 200 9.32 15.94 21.86
C ASP A 200 10.10 17.27 21.96
N SER A 201 11.31 17.21 22.47
CA SER A 201 12.16 18.38 22.73
C SER A 201 13.48 18.19 21.98
N CYS A 202 13.36 18.13 20.66
CA CYS A 202 14.48 17.88 19.77
C CYS A 202 14.28 18.55 18.41
N THR A 203 15.37 19.02 17.82
CA THR A 203 15.41 19.33 16.38
C THR A 203 15.91 18.11 15.63
N LEU A 204 15.01 17.46 14.90
CA LEU A 204 15.38 16.37 14.00
C LEU A 204 15.77 16.96 12.64
N VAL A 205 16.98 16.66 12.19
CA VAL A 205 17.49 17.12 10.90
C VAL A 205 17.55 15.97 9.92
N TRP A 206 17.02 16.22 8.73
CA TRP A 206 17.11 15.35 7.57
C TRP A 206 18.07 15.99 6.57
N PRO A 207 19.34 15.57 6.54
CA PRO A 207 20.31 16.02 5.53
C PRO A 207 19.84 15.78 4.09
N GLU A 208 20.56 16.33 3.12
CA GLU A 208 20.26 16.05 1.71
C GLU A 208 20.33 14.56 1.39
N GLY A 209 19.46 14.10 0.49
CA GLY A 209 19.42 12.70 0.05
C GLY A 209 18.85 11.71 1.07
N THR A 210 18.49 12.12 2.29
CA THR A 210 17.87 11.22 3.27
C THR A 210 16.60 10.57 2.70
N ARG A 211 16.47 9.26 2.90
CA ARG A 211 15.29 8.45 2.54
C ARG A 211 14.61 7.99 3.81
N ILE A 212 13.35 8.34 3.96
CA ILE A 212 12.54 8.05 5.13
C ILE A 212 11.32 7.28 4.67
N PHE A 213 11.16 6.08 5.22
CA PHE A 213 10.04 5.21 4.98
C PHE A 213 9.25 5.09 6.28
N VAL A 214 7.92 5.12 6.20
CA VAL A 214 7.05 5.05 7.37
C VAL A 214 6.08 3.91 7.15
N HIS A 215 6.11 2.93 8.05
CA HIS A 215 5.18 1.83 8.00
C HIS A 215 3.81 2.27 8.49
N GLY A 216 2.85 2.27 7.57
CA GLY A 216 1.46 2.55 7.84
C GLY A 216 0.64 1.31 8.22
N GLY A 217 -0.60 1.55 8.60
CA GLY A 217 -1.57 0.48 8.87
C GLY A 217 -2.58 0.87 9.93
N VAL A 218 -3.34 -0.11 10.39
CA VAL A 218 -4.27 0.05 11.49
C VAL A 218 -3.67 -0.59 12.74
N ALA A 219 -3.33 0.24 13.72
CA ALA A 219 -2.96 -0.22 15.05
C ALA A 219 -4.22 -0.55 15.85
N ASN A 220 -4.15 -1.65 16.60
CA ASN A 220 -5.16 -2.04 17.58
C ASN A 220 -4.46 -2.52 18.84
N ASN A 221 -4.33 -1.63 19.82
CA ASN A 221 -3.66 -1.87 21.09
C ASN A 221 -4.41 -1.21 22.25
N ASP A 222 -3.78 -1.10 23.43
CA ASP A 222 -4.38 -0.52 24.63
C ASP A 222 -4.83 0.95 24.47
N PHE A 223 -4.33 1.66 23.46
CA PHE A 223 -4.75 3.03 23.11
C PHE A 223 -5.96 3.07 22.17
N GLY A 224 -6.48 1.92 21.74
CA GLY A 224 -7.62 1.77 20.84
C GLY A 224 -7.21 1.47 19.40
N VAL A 225 -8.14 1.72 18.48
CA VAL A 225 -7.95 1.54 17.04
C VAL A 225 -7.59 2.88 16.42
N TYR A 226 -6.43 2.98 15.77
CA TYR A 226 -5.97 4.20 15.10
C TYR A 226 -5.11 3.89 13.88
N ASN A 227 -4.89 4.89 13.02
CA ASN A 227 -3.96 4.78 11.90
C ASN A 227 -2.53 4.95 12.41
N ASP A 228 -1.69 3.93 12.22
CA ASP A 228 -0.29 3.94 12.59
C ASP A 228 0.57 4.69 11.54
N GLY A 229 1.87 4.75 11.76
CA GLY A 229 2.81 5.37 10.84
C GLY A 229 2.69 6.89 10.87
N VAL A 230 2.80 7.51 12.05
CA VAL A 230 2.67 8.96 12.22
C VAL A 230 4.00 9.55 12.69
N ILE A 231 4.43 10.65 12.06
CA ILE A 231 5.49 11.51 12.60
C ILE A 231 4.83 12.67 13.34
N LEU A 232 4.76 12.59 14.67
CA LEU A 232 4.10 13.57 15.53
C LEU A 232 5.14 14.49 16.18
N VAL A 233 5.10 15.78 15.86
CA VAL A 233 6.03 16.77 16.39
C VAL A 233 5.34 17.60 17.47
N LEU A 234 5.78 17.43 18.72
CA LEU A 234 5.22 18.13 19.87
C LEU A 234 5.66 19.60 19.90
N GLU A 235 5.09 20.38 20.82
CA GLU A 235 5.29 21.85 20.93
C GLU A 235 6.76 22.30 20.89
N LYS A 236 7.68 21.52 21.46
CA LYS A 236 9.12 21.85 21.52
C LYS A 236 9.96 21.16 20.44
N GLY A 237 9.35 20.30 19.65
CA GLY A 237 9.99 19.49 18.62
C GLY A 237 10.08 20.27 17.32
N ARG A 238 11.08 19.95 16.49
CA ARG A 238 11.27 20.59 15.18
C ARG A 238 11.73 19.57 14.16
N ILE A 239 11.38 19.83 12.91
CA ILE A 239 11.94 19.12 11.76
C ILE A 239 12.63 20.17 10.89
N ARG A 240 13.88 19.88 10.50
CA ARG A 240 14.64 20.66 9.53
C ARG A 240 15.09 19.72 8.42
N SER A 241 14.43 19.79 7.26
CA SER A 241 14.80 19.04 6.07
C SER A 241 15.66 19.91 5.15
N GLU A 242 16.88 19.44 4.88
CA GLU A 242 17.97 20.15 4.20
C GLU A 242 18.24 19.54 2.81
N GLY A 243 17.18 19.16 2.08
CA GLY A 243 17.29 18.61 0.73
C GLY A 243 17.88 19.60 -0.28
N THR A 244 18.36 19.08 -1.40
CA THR A 244 18.77 19.86 -2.56
C THR A 244 18.07 19.39 -3.83
N LEU A 245 18.15 20.17 -4.92
CA LEU A 245 17.58 19.76 -6.21
C LEU A 245 18.18 18.43 -6.71
N ALA A 246 19.50 18.24 -6.51
CA ALA A 246 20.19 17.02 -6.91
C ALA A 246 19.93 15.85 -5.95
N SER A 247 19.76 16.14 -4.66
CA SER A 247 19.59 15.16 -3.61
C SER A 247 18.42 15.54 -2.70
N PRO A 248 17.17 15.40 -3.17
CA PRO A 248 16.00 15.73 -2.37
C PRO A 248 15.88 14.77 -1.19
N VAL A 249 15.23 15.22 -0.10
CA VAL A 249 14.76 14.33 0.97
C VAL A 249 13.44 13.72 0.54
N ILE A 250 13.27 12.41 0.73
CA ILE A 250 12.03 11.71 0.38
C ILE A 250 11.45 11.06 1.63
N VAL A 251 10.17 11.31 1.89
CA VAL A 251 9.37 10.69 2.96
C VAL A 251 8.18 9.99 2.31
N GLN A 252 8.09 8.67 2.47
CA GLN A 252 7.04 7.86 1.84
C GLN A 252 6.69 6.63 2.67
N ASP A 253 5.72 5.85 2.20
CA ASP A 253 5.37 4.56 2.78
C ASP A 253 6.51 3.55 2.58
N ASP A 254 6.66 2.57 3.48
CA ASP A 254 7.63 1.49 3.29
C ASP A 254 7.18 0.43 2.27
N ARG A 255 5.91 0.47 1.86
CA ARG A 255 5.35 -0.28 0.73
C ARG A 255 5.44 0.56 -0.54
N LEU A 256 6.32 0.17 -1.46
CA LEU A 256 6.64 0.94 -2.66
C LEU A 256 5.81 0.55 -3.88
N GLU A 257 4.94 -0.43 -3.74
CA GLU A 257 4.11 -0.87 -4.86
C GLU A 257 3.05 0.17 -5.22
N SER A 258 2.77 0.32 -6.52
CA SER A 258 1.85 1.33 -7.08
C SER A 258 0.44 1.34 -6.48
N ASP A 259 0.00 0.21 -5.93
CA ASP A 259 -1.38 0.01 -5.48
C ASP A 259 -1.57 0.37 -3.99
N TYR A 260 -0.49 0.69 -3.27
CA TYR A 260 -0.50 1.06 -1.85
C TYR A 260 -0.25 2.56 -1.67
N THR A 261 -1.26 3.38 -1.99
CA THR A 261 -1.25 4.80 -1.66
C THR A 261 -1.99 5.07 -0.35
N GLY A 262 -1.36 5.79 0.57
CA GLY A 262 -2.06 6.40 1.71
C GLY A 262 -2.25 5.47 2.91
N VAL A 263 -1.23 4.70 3.25
CA VAL A 263 -1.30 3.72 4.36
C VAL A 263 -0.71 4.30 5.65
N TRP A 264 0.32 5.16 5.57
CA TRP A 264 0.88 5.87 6.73
C TRP A 264 0.16 7.19 7.04
N GLY A 265 0.07 7.53 8.32
CA GLY A 265 -0.72 8.65 8.82
C GLY A 265 -0.18 10.06 8.53
N GLY A 266 1.04 10.22 8.04
CA GLY A 266 1.61 11.53 7.67
C GLY A 266 2.36 12.28 8.77
N ILE A 267 2.74 13.53 8.49
CA ILE A 267 3.42 14.41 9.46
C ILE A 267 2.40 15.28 10.19
N ARG A 268 2.46 15.29 11.52
CA ARG A 268 1.55 16.03 12.40
C ARG A 268 2.33 17.02 13.25
N ILE A 269 2.10 18.31 13.04
CA ILE A 269 2.68 19.39 13.83
C ILE A 269 1.63 19.86 14.84
N THR A 270 1.89 19.59 16.13
CA THR A 270 0.93 19.89 17.20
C THR A 270 0.83 21.38 17.51
N PRO A 271 -0.21 21.82 18.24
CA PRO A 271 -0.38 23.21 18.62
C PRO A 271 0.87 23.85 19.22
N GLY A 272 1.18 25.07 18.79
CA GLY A 272 2.29 25.88 19.30
C GLY A 272 3.69 25.46 18.81
N SER A 273 3.82 24.36 18.07
CA SER A 273 5.12 23.89 17.55
C SER A 273 5.60 24.74 16.37
N LYS A 274 6.84 25.24 16.44
CA LYS A 274 7.33 26.33 15.57
C LYS A 274 8.75 26.11 15.07
N GLY A 275 9.02 26.67 13.89
CA GLY A 275 10.35 26.69 13.28
C GLY A 275 10.65 25.42 12.47
N HIS A 276 9.61 24.79 11.91
CA HIS A 276 9.79 23.67 10.98
C HIS A 276 10.15 24.21 9.60
N THR A 277 11.18 23.63 8.98
CA THR A 277 11.62 24.05 7.64
C THR A 277 11.83 22.82 6.77
N PHE A 278 11.23 22.83 5.59
CA PHE A 278 11.39 21.77 4.59
C PHE A 278 11.90 22.38 3.29
N THR A 279 13.06 21.94 2.83
CA THR A 279 13.69 22.40 1.60
C THR A 279 13.93 21.22 0.68
N HIS A 280 13.47 21.28 -0.58
CA HIS A 280 13.61 20.19 -1.55
C HIS A 280 13.20 18.82 -0.97
N THR A 281 12.03 18.80 -0.34
CA THR A 281 11.46 17.59 0.28
C THR A 281 10.29 17.08 -0.55
N GLN A 282 10.21 15.77 -0.74
CA GLN A 282 9.07 15.09 -1.32
C GLN A 282 8.39 14.26 -0.24
N ILE A 283 7.08 14.43 -0.07
CA ILE A 283 6.26 13.70 0.90
C ILE A 283 5.12 13.03 0.13
N GLN A 284 5.06 11.70 0.17
CA GLN A 284 4.11 10.97 -0.66
C GLN A 284 3.50 9.74 0.02
N ASN A 285 2.42 9.23 -0.58
CA ASN A 285 1.74 7.98 -0.19
C ASN A 285 1.21 7.96 1.26
N SER A 286 0.88 9.12 1.82
CA SER A 286 0.32 9.28 3.18
C SER A 286 -1.20 9.47 3.18
N ILE A 287 -1.84 9.34 4.34
CA ILE A 287 -3.26 9.69 4.51
C ILE A 287 -3.46 11.20 4.38
N VAL A 288 -2.58 11.99 5.01
CA VAL A 288 -2.49 13.44 4.83
C VAL A 288 -1.02 13.81 4.91
N GLY A 289 -0.49 14.57 3.94
CA GLY A 289 0.94 14.83 3.86
C GLY A 289 1.51 15.52 5.09
N ILE A 290 1.06 16.76 5.34
CA ILE A 290 1.37 17.51 6.56
C ILE A 290 0.07 18.08 7.15
N ALA A 291 -0.15 17.91 8.45
CA ALA A 291 -1.13 18.69 9.20
C ALA A 291 -0.44 19.63 10.20
N ALA A 292 -0.71 20.92 10.09
CA ALA A 292 -0.24 21.95 11.02
C ALA A 292 -1.40 22.52 11.84
N ASP A 293 -1.37 22.31 13.16
CA ASP A 293 -2.45 22.71 14.06
C ASP A 293 -2.08 23.94 14.91
N SER A 294 -3.05 24.81 15.10
CA SER A 294 -3.18 25.90 16.08
C SER A 294 -1.88 26.56 16.55
N ALA A 295 -1.60 27.75 16.02
CA ALA A 295 -0.41 28.55 16.33
C ALA A 295 0.94 27.87 16.02
N SER A 296 0.92 26.79 15.23
CA SER A 296 2.13 26.19 14.67
C SER A 296 2.68 27.04 13.51
N GLN A 297 3.97 26.86 13.22
CA GLN A 297 4.67 27.60 12.16
C GLN A 297 5.48 26.70 11.25
N LEU A 298 5.16 26.71 9.96
CA LEU A 298 5.78 25.87 8.94
C LEU A 298 6.32 26.69 7.76
N THR A 299 7.56 26.41 7.34
CA THR A 299 8.16 26.99 6.13
C THR A 299 8.47 25.87 5.13
N LEU A 300 7.93 25.99 3.92
CA LEU A 300 8.13 25.06 2.81
C LEU A 300 8.82 25.80 1.65
N ASP A 301 9.94 25.28 1.17
CA ASP A 301 10.65 25.78 -0.01
C ASP A 301 10.95 24.63 -0.98
N LYS A 302 10.38 24.69 -2.18
CA LYS A 302 10.56 23.65 -3.22
C LYS A 302 10.14 22.26 -2.74
N VAL A 303 9.03 22.20 -2.01
CA VAL A 303 8.45 20.97 -1.45
C VAL A 303 7.37 20.43 -2.38
N THR A 304 7.34 19.11 -2.54
CA THR A 304 6.27 18.39 -3.23
C THR A 304 5.51 17.53 -2.23
N ILE A 305 4.18 17.63 -2.23
CA ILE A 305 3.30 16.72 -1.48
C ILE A 305 2.29 16.11 -2.44
N ASN A 306 2.28 14.78 -2.56
CA ASN A 306 1.45 14.09 -3.54
C ASN A 306 1.07 12.65 -3.17
N ALA A 307 0.22 12.05 -4.01
CA ALA A 307 -0.26 10.68 -3.86
C ALA A 307 -0.82 10.40 -2.46
N THR A 308 -1.51 11.37 -1.86
CA THR A 308 -2.14 11.19 -0.54
C THR A 308 -3.56 10.65 -0.68
N SER A 309 -4.04 9.80 0.24
CA SER A 309 -5.43 9.31 0.19
C SER A 309 -6.46 10.35 0.68
N GLY A 310 -6.00 11.46 1.27
CA GLY A 310 -6.83 12.57 1.72
C GLY A 310 -6.27 13.92 1.28
N ILE A 311 -6.00 14.81 2.24
CA ILE A 311 -5.54 16.18 1.99
C ILE A 311 -4.01 16.21 1.88
N GLY A 312 -3.46 16.95 0.90
CA GLY A 312 -2.01 17.16 0.79
C GLY A 312 -1.44 17.94 1.97
N LEU A 313 -1.81 19.22 2.09
CA LEU A 313 -1.46 20.09 3.20
C LEU A 313 -2.72 20.55 3.96
N PHE A 314 -2.83 20.15 5.22
CA PHE A 314 -3.90 20.61 6.10
C PHE A 314 -3.35 21.60 7.12
N ALA A 315 -4.02 22.74 7.29
CA ALA A 315 -3.68 23.72 8.30
C ALA A 315 -4.93 24.17 9.05
N ARG A 316 -4.79 24.35 10.35
CA ARG A 316 -5.86 24.88 11.19
C ARG A 316 -5.34 25.98 12.08
N ASN A 317 -5.75 27.24 11.85
CA ASN A 317 -5.27 28.39 12.62
C ASN A 317 -3.74 28.43 12.80
N ALA A 318 -3.00 28.21 11.70
CA ALA A 318 -1.55 28.08 11.69
C ALA A 318 -0.89 29.23 10.91
N SER A 319 0.44 29.29 10.94
CA SER A 319 1.22 30.19 10.09
C SER A 319 2.08 29.38 9.12
N ILE A 320 1.86 29.56 7.80
CA ILE A 320 2.60 28.82 6.78
C ILE A 320 3.15 29.75 5.72
N THR A 321 4.45 29.63 5.44
CA THR A 321 5.07 30.21 4.25
C THR A 321 5.46 29.09 3.30
N ALA A 322 4.93 29.09 2.08
CA ALA A 322 5.24 28.13 1.05
C ALA A 322 5.76 28.85 -0.21
N THR A 323 6.91 28.43 -0.72
CA THR A 323 7.53 29.00 -1.92
C THR A 323 7.91 27.90 -2.90
N ASN A 324 7.45 28.04 -4.15
CA ASN A 324 7.74 27.13 -5.26
C ASN A 324 7.36 25.66 -4.94
N CYS A 325 6.23 25.47 -4.27
CA CYS A 325 5.74 24.14 -3.85
C CYS A 325 4.73 23.56 -4.84
N LEU A 326 4.67 22.24 -4.89
CA LEU A 326 3.72 21.49 -5.72
C LEU A 326 2.87 20.56 -4.84
N PHE A 327 1.56 20.72 -4.91
CA PHE A 327 0.59 19.86 -4.24
C PHE A 327 -0.31 19.25 -5.32
N TYR A 328 -0.24 17.93 -5.52
CA TYR A 328 -1.00 17.28 -6.60
C TYR A 328 -1.32 15.82 -6.28
N ASP A 329 -2.26 15.23 -7.02
CA ASP A 329 -2.60 13.80 -6.89
C ASP A 329 -2.99 13.42 -5.45
N ASN A 330 -3.86 14.23 -4.83
CA ASN A 330 -4.36 14.01 -3.48
C ASN A 330 -5.81 13.53 -3.56
N GLY A 331 -6.24 12.69 -2.61
CA GLY A 331 -7.57 12.07 -2.62
C GLY A 331 -8.72 13.04 -2.37
N THR A 332 -8.43 14.20 -1.75
CA THR A 332 -9.36 15.32 -1.62
C THR A 332 -8.66 16.64 -2.01
N GLN A 333 -8.78 17.70 -1.20
CA GLN A 333 -8.13 18.98 -1.47
C GLN A 333 -6.60 18.86 -1.50
N SER A 334 -5.97 19.62 -2.40
CA SER A 334 -4.51 19.76 -2.36
C SER A 334 -4.05 20.54 -1.12
N VAL A 335 -4.77 21.60 -0.77
CA VAL A 335 -4.51 22.40 0.44
C VAL A 335 -5.83 22.76 1.12
N ALA A 336 -5.92 22.58 2.43
CA ALA A 336 -7.05 23.01 3.24
C ALA A 336 -6.59 23.88 4.41
N LEU A 337 -7.06 25.13 4.44
CA LEU A 337 -6.70 26.17 5.41
C LEU A 337 -7.95 26.52 6.23
N THR A 338 -8.06 25.98 7.43
CA THR A 338 -9.31 26.02 8.21
C THR A 338 -9.16 26.86 9.47
N TYR A 339 -10.28 27.41 9.94
CA TYR A 339 -10.35 28.16 11.19
C TYR A 339 -9.34 29.32 11.31
N GLY A 340 -9.11 30.04 10.20
CA GLY A 340 -8.23 31.21 10.15
C GLY A 340 -6.74 30.85 10.09
N GLY A 341 -5.88 31.84 10.28
CA GLY A 341 -4.42 31.69 10.20
C GLY A 341 -3.75 32.74 9.32
N ASP A 342 -2.44 32.61 9.14
CA ASP A 342 -1.61 33.50 8.32
C ASP A 342 -0.82 32.69 7.29
N TYR A 343 -1.16 32.87 6.02
CA TYR A 343 -0.75 32.00 4.94
C TYR A 343 -0.15 32.81 3.78
N GLN A 344 1.07 32.46 3.40
CA GLN A 344 1.74 33.03 2.24
C GLN A 344 2.16 31.92 1.28
N PHE A 345 1.62 31.95 0.06
CA PHE A 345 1.99 31.04 -1.02
C PHE A 345 2.54 31.83 -2.20
N ASP A 346 3.74 31.46 -2.63
CA ASP A 346 4.47 32.11 -3.71
C ASP A 346 4.91 31.09 -4.75
N TYR A 347 4.50 31.26 -6.01
CA TYR A 347 4.87 30.35 -7.10
C TYR A 347 4.46 28.88 -6.86
N CYS A 348 3.38 28.67 -6.11
CA CYS A 348 2.90 27.32 -5.78
C CYS A 348 1.86 26.83 -6.80
N THR A 349 1.87 25.53 -7.08
CA THR A 349 0.82 24.86 -7.87
C THR A 349 0.04 23.89 -6.99
N LEU A 350 -1.27 24.03 -6.98
CA LEU A 350 -2.22 23.17 -6.29
C LEU A 350 -3.11 22.53 -7.35
N SER A 351 -3.10 21.20 -7.44
CA SER A 351 -3.72 20.44 -8.52
C SER A 351 -4.60 19.32 -7.98
N SER A 352 -5.92 19.42 -8.18
CA SER A 352 -6.90 18.45 -7.67
C SER A 352 -7.67 17.76 -8.81
N PHE A 353 -7.02 16.79 -9.46
CA PHE A 353 -7.66 15.98 -10.51
C PHE A 353 -8.07 14.61 -9.97
N GLY A 354 -9.15 14.05 -10.52
CA GLY A 354 -9.60 12.70 -10.20
C GLY A 354 -10.35 12.56 -8.88
N ASN A 355 -10.68 13.67 -8.21
CA ASN A 355 -11.53 13.72 -7.02
C ASN A 355 -12.50 14.93 -7.10
N ASP A 356 -13.45 15.00 -6.16
CA ASP A 356 -14.48 16.06 -6.09
C ASP A 356 -14.08 17.24 -5.18
N GLY A 357 -12.85 17.27 -4.68
CA GLY A 357 -12.32 18.32 -3.81
C GLY A 357 -11.64 19.44 -4.59
N ASP A 358 -11.85 20.67 -4.14
CA ASP A 358 -11.24 21.86 -4.72
C ASP A 358 -9.71 21.87 -4.48
N ALA A 359 -8.93 22.47 -5.39
CA ALA A 359 -7.49 22.63 -5.18
C ALA A 359 -7.16 23.34 -3.86
N LEU A 360 -7.93 24.36 -3.49
CA LEU A 360 -7.77 25.11 -2.24
C LEU A 360 -9.11 25.27 -1.51
N LEU A 361 -9.19 24.77 -0.28
CA LEU A 361 -10.26 25.11 0.67
C LEU A 361 -9.74 26.11 1.70
N ALA A 362 -10.44 27.22 1.92
CA ALA A 362 -10.05 28.21 2.93
C ALA A 362 -11.25 28.77 3.72
N ASN A 363 -11.20 28.68 5.05
CA ASN A 363 -12.22 29.29 5.90
C ASN A 363 -11.65 29.89 7.19
N ASN A 364 -12.45 30.76 7.80
CA ASN A 364 -12.09 31.51 8.99
C ASN A 364 -12.94 31.12 10.22
N PHE A 365 -13.63 29.97 10.16
CA PHE A 365 -14.57 29.56 11.19
C PHE A 365 -14.39 28.08 11.58
N TYR A 366 -14.93 27.73 12.73
CA TYR A 366 -15.00 26.36 13.21
C TYR A 366 -16.34 26.14 13.90
N CYS A 367 -17.01 25.05 13.53
CA CYS A 367 -18.25 24.62 14.16
C CYS A 367 -17.95 23.56 15.21
N SER A 368 -18.52 23.68 16.41
CA SER A 368 -18.43 22.64 17.43
C SER A 368 -19.22 21.38 17.09
N ASP A 369 -20.21 21.51 16.20
CA ASP A 369 -21.07 20.42 15.73
C ASP A 369 -21.00 20.22 14.21
N PRO A 370 -21.26 19.00 13.69
CA PRO A 370 -21.17 18.70 12.25
C PRO A 370 -22.19 19.45 11.38
N LEU A 371 -23.28 19.94 11.94
CA LEU A 371 -24.32 20.66 11.21
C LEU A 371 -24.13 22.19 11.28
N CYS A 372 -23.11 22.66 11.99
CA CYS A 372 -22.88 24.08 12.27
C CYS A 372 -24.11 24.80 12.87
N LEU A 373 -24.88 24.10 13.70
CA LEU A 373 -26.08 24.64 14.35
C LEU A 373 -25.78 25.24 15.73
N GLU A 374 -24.61 24.96 16.31
CA GLU A 374 -24.18 25.45 17.62
C GLU A 374 -23.24 26.68 17.50
N GLU A 375 -22.32 26.83 18.46
CA GLU A 375 -21.38 27.94 18.54
C GLU A 375 -20.39 27.89 17.36
N VAL A 376 -20.48 28.89 16.48
CA VAL A 376 -19.49 29.12 15.43
C VAL A 376 -18.39 30.01 15.99
N ARG A 377 -17.18 29.46 16.06
CA ARG A 377 -15.98 30.23 16.43
C ARG A 377 -15.34 30.78 15.18
N VAL A 378 -14.83 32.01 15.26
CA VAL A 378 -14.16 32.67 14.15
C VAL A 378 -12.76 33.11 14.54
N SER A 379 -11.83 33.05 13.59
CA SER A 379 -10.46 33.52 13.72
C SER A 379 -10.06 34.24 12.44
N PRO A 380 -9.32 35.36 12.48
CA PRO A 380 -8.88 36.05 11.28
C PRO A 380 -8.14 35.11 10.32
N LEU A 381 -8.49 35.17 9.03
CA LEU A 381 -7.77 34.53 7.95
C LEU A 381 -7.02 35.60 7.15
N GLN A 382 -5.71 35.52 7.13
CA GLN A 382 -4.84 36.28 6.24
C GLN A 382 -4.22 35.31 5.24
N MET A 383 -4.48 35.51 3.97
CA MET A 383 -3.97 34.64 2.91
C MET A 383 -3.48 35.48 1.74
N ASN A 384 -2.23 35.29 1.36
CA ASN A 384 -1.59 35.94 0.22
C ASN A 384 -1.11 34.89 -0.77
N LEU A 385 -1.69 34.89 -1.97
CA LEU A 385 -1.38 33.96 -3.04
C LEU A 385 -0.77 34.76 -4.20
N ARG A 386 0.52 34.55 -4.51
CA ARG A 386 1.22 35.29 -5.56
C ARG A 386 1.79 34.34 -6.60
N ASN A 387 1.39 34.53 -7.85
CA ASN A 387 1.79 33.69 -8.99
C ASN A 387 1.53 32.19 -8.75
N CYS A 388 0.41 31.87 -8.11
CA CYS A 388 -0.01 30.49 -7.87
C CYS A 388 -0.92 29.97 -8.98
N ILE A 389 -0.94 28.65 -9.16
CA ILE A 389 -1.84 27.93 -10.05
C ILE A 389 -2.74 27.05 -9.19
N MET A 390 -4.06 27.18 -9.34
CA MET A 390 -5.06 26.31 -8.74
C MET A 390 -5.86 25.71 -9.89
N VAL A 391 -5.88 24.38 -9.99
CA VAL A 391 -6.51 23.67 -11.11
C VAL A 391 -7.01 22.30 -10.66
N GLY A 392 -8.09 21.80 -11.26
CA GLY A 392 -8.62 20.49 -10.91
C GLY A 392 -9.86 20.10 -11.70
N SER A 393 -10.57 19.10 -11.19
CA SER A 393 -11.81 18.58 -11.74
C SER A 393 -13.07 19.35 -11.30
N SER A 394 -12.97 20.17 -10.25
CA SER A 394 -14.10 20.93 -9.72
C SER A 394 -14.47 22.08 -10.66
N GLY A 395 -15.73 22.52 -10.59
CA GLY A 395 -16.18 23.73 -11.28
C GLY A 395 -15.55 25.00 -10.68
N ASP A 396 -15.24 24.95 -9.38
CA ASP A 396 -14.61 26.01 -8.61
C ASP A 396 -13.41 25.42 -7.87
N GLU A 397 -12.19 25.89 -8.15
CA GLU A 397 -10.97 25.32 -7.55
C GLU A 397 -10.53 26.01 -6.24
N ILE A 398 -11.36 26.94 -5.77
CA ILE A 398 -11.17 27.71 -4.55
C ILE A 398 -12.51 27.78 -3.82
N ALA A 399 -12.59 27.20 -2.62
CA ALA A 399 -13.79 27.13 -1.80
C ALA A 399 -13.65 27.86 -0.46
#